data_AF-A0AAW7XK24-F1
#
_entry.id   AF-A0AAW7XK24-F1
#
_cell.length_a   1.000
_cell.length_b   1.000
_cell.length_c   1.000
_cell.angle_alpha   90.00
_cell.angle_beta   90.00
_cell.angle_gamma   90.00
#
_symmetry.space_group_name_H-M   'P 1'
#
loop_
_entity.id
_entity.type
_entity.pdbx_description
1 polymer ?
#
loop_
_entity_poly.entity_id
_entity_poly.type
_entity_poly.pdbx_seq_one_letter_code
_entity_poly.pdbx_strand_id
1 'polypeptide(L)'
;MKRRSVAQLFSVNARLTCIVAACTWANVSFSQTNSVDVEQVRLATSVGAQCAGYYDGLYALVHNLDEAKSHVMLTDLKSVVPGLSKQDLFEYSTASIIMTKGFIALLNQTVKPATPYTLESFREDYVGFRRQSMAWKNTDADNRYIDEMHQQCERVLSISYGNGTLTDEQVSAAVKQRAHALGVELEN
;
A
#
# COMPACT_ATOMS: atom_id res chain seq x y z
N MET A 1 -37.49 34.01 -27.17
CA MET A 1 -37.08 33.26 -25.95
C MET A 1 -35.60 33.51 -25.69
N LYS A 2 -35.29 34.12 -24.54
CA LYS A 2 -33.93 34.47 -24.08
C LYS A 2 -33.32 33.26 -23.39
N ARG A 3 -32.05 32.93 -23.66
CA ARG A 3 -31.20 32.20 -22.71
C ARG A 3 -29.99 33.07 -22.42
N ARG A 4 -29.84 33.45 -21.15
CA ARG A 4 -28.77 34.29 -20.62
C ARG A 4 -27.55 33.44 -20.27
N SER A 5 -26.39 34.07 -20.42
CA SER A 5 -25.02 33.65 -20.11
C SER A 5 -24.78 33.32 -18.63
N VAL A 6 -23.82 32.41 -18.36
CA VAL A 6 -22.86 32.54 -17.24
C VAL A 6 -21.49 32.01 -17.70
N ALA A 7 -20.83 32.79 -18.56
CA ALA A 7 -19.38 32.83 -18.63
C ALA A 7 -18.98 34.25 -18.22
N GLN A 8 -18.61 34.43 -16.95
CA GLN A 8 -17.75 35.49 -16.39
C GLN A 8 -17.91 35.55 -14.87
N LEU A 9 -16.80 35.87 -14.20
CA LEU A 9 -16.61 36.13 -12.76
C LEU A 9 -16.48 34.82 -11.96
N PHE A 10 -15.31 34.44 -11.43
CA PHE A 10 -14.48 35.26 -10.56
C PHE A 10 -12.96 35.06 -10.77
N SER A 11 -12.28 36.13 -11.13
CA SER A 11 -10.95 36.45 -10.62
C SER A 11 -11.12 37.55 -9.56
N VAL A 12 -11.06 37.21 -8.27
CA VAL A 12 -10.74 38.21 -7.22
C VAL A 12 -10.00 37.49 -6.10
N ASN A 13 -8.82 38.03 -5.79
CA ASN A 13 -7.98 37.70 -4.65
C ASN A 13 -8.77 37.50 -3.35
N ALA A 14 -8.64 36.32 -2.74
CA ALA A 14 -8.84 36.13 -1.31
C ALA A 14 -7.52 35.61 -0.73
N ARG A 15 -6.91 36.48 0.07
CA ARG A 15 -5.76 36.28 0.93
C ARG A 15 -5.85 34.95 1.70
N LEU A 16 -4.68 34.39 2.00
CA LEU A 16 -4.36 33.64 3.23
C LEU A 16 -5.58 33.14 4.03
N THR A 17 -5.89 31.86 3.87
CA THR A 17 -6.46 31.09 4.97
C THR A 17 -5.94 29.68 4.87
N CYS A 18 -5.11 29.31 5.85
CA CYS A 18 -4.78 27.95 6.20
C CYS A 18 -6.06 27.10 6.21
N ILE A 19 -6.27 26.29 5.17
CA ILE A 19 -7.02 25.05 5.37
C ILE A 19 -5.97 24.01 5.71
N VAL A 20 -5.60 24.05 6.99
CA VAL A 20 -5.31 22.82 7.73
C VAL A 20 -6.54 21.96 7.51
N ALA A 21 -6.50 21.06 6.53
CA ALA A 21 -7.36 19.90 6.49
C ALA A 21 -6.93 19.06 7.70
N ALA A 22 -7.48 19.47 8.84
CA ALA A 22 -7.37 18.82 10.11
C ALA A 22 -7.82 17.38 9.92
N CYS A 23 -6.87 16.47 10.08
CA CYS A 23 -6.97 15.41 11.06
C CYS A 23 -8.40 14.93 11.34
N THR A 24 -8.93 14.13 10.43
CA THR A 24 -9.82 13.03 10.81
C THR A 24 -9.25 11.72 10.31
N TRP A 25 -7.97 11.51 10.62
CA TRP A 25 -7.47 10.14 10.77
C TRP A 25 -8.14 9.60 12.02
N ALA A 26 -8.89 8.52 11.88
CA ALA A 26 -9.54 7.82 12.97
C ALA A 26 -8.59 7.75 14.17
N ASN A 27 -9.03 8.30 15.30
CA ASN A 27 -8.36 8.08 16.57
C ASN A 27 -8.46 6.58 16.85
N VAL A 28 -7.47 5.81 16.42
CA VAL A 28 -7.25 4.46 16.91
C VAL A 28 -6.78 4.64 18.35
N SER A 29 -7.74 4.68 19.27
CA SER A 29 -7.47 4.71 20.69
C SER A 29 -6.89 3.35 21.08
N PHE A 30 -5.56 3.23 21.02
CA PHE A 30 -4.81 2.15 21.64
C PHE A 30 -4.87 2.35 23.16
N SER A 31 -5.74 1.60 23.82
CA SER A 31 -5.83 1.55 25.28
C SER A 31 -4.76 0.62 25.85
N GLN A 32 -3.91 1.20 26.71
CA GLN A 32 -3.12 0.61 27.80
C GLN A 32 -1.90 -0.28 27.50
N THR A 33 -0.73 0.31 27.81
CA THR A 33 0.41 -0.25 28.56
C THR A 33 0.90 -1.65 28.18
N ASN A 34 1.32 -1.82 26.94
CA ASN A 34 2.50 -2.64 26.66
C ASN A 34 3.53 -1.70 26.06
N SER A 35 4.72 -1.63 26.64
CA SER A 35 5.86 -0.95 26.02
C SER A 35 6.21 -1.74 24.76
N VAL A 36 5.55 -1.43 23.64
CA VAL A 36 5.94 -1.97 22.35
C VAL A 36 7.36 -1.48 22.11
N ASP A 37 8.28 -2.43 21.99
CA ASP A 37 9.69 -2.12 21.82
C ASP A 37 9.89 -1.39 20.47
N VAL A 38 10.79 -0.42 20.45
CA VAL A 38 11.14 0.36 19.26
C VAL A 38 11.48 -0.57 18.10
N GLU A 39 12.22 -1.64 18.41
CA GLU A 39 12.63 -2.64 17.43
C GLU A 39 11.45 -3.45 16.90
N GLN A 40 10.43 -3.72 17.72
CA GLN A 40 9.22 -4.42 17.26
C GLN A 40 8.40 -3.55 16.30
N VAL A 41 8.23 -2.26 16.59
CA VAL A 41 7.51 -1.36 15.68
C VAL A 41 8.31 -1.13 14.40
N ARG A 42 9.64 -0.98 14.50
CA ARG A 42 10.53 -0.86 13.34
C ARG A 42 10.45 -2.10 12.45
N LEU A 43 10.49 -3.30 13.04
CA LEU A 43 10.33 -4.56 12.32
C LEU A 43 8.97 -4.63 11.63
N ALA A 44 7.88 -4.30 12.34
CA ALA A 44 6.54 -4.30 11.75
C ALA A 44 6.42 -3.31 10.57
N THR A 45 7.09 -2.16 10.66
CA THR A 45 7.12 -1.19 9.57
C THR A 45 7.91 -1.71 8.37
N SER A 46 9.06 -2.36 8.61
CA SER A 46 9.83 -3.02 7.53
C SER A 46 9.00 -4.12 6.86
N VAL A 47 8.35 -4.99 7.63
CA VAL A 47 7.47 -6.04 7.09
C VAL A 47 6.36 -5.46 6.21
N GLY A 48 5.70 -4.38 6.65
CA GLY A 48 4.70 -3.69 5.84
C GLY A 48 5.27 -3.14 4.53
N ALA A 49 6.48 -2.56 4.56
CA ALA A 49 7.15 -2.05 3.37
C ALA A 49 7.55 -3.16 2.40
N GLN A 50 8.03 -4.29 2.92
CA GLN A 50 8.37 -5.49 2.14
C GLN A 50 7.15 -6.05 1.43
N CYS A 51 6.02 -6.20 2.14
CA CYS A 51 4.77 -6.70 1.55
C CYS A 51 4.21 -5.73 0.50
N ALA A 52 4.24 -4.42 0.76
CA ALA A 52 3.86 -3.42 -0.23
C ALA A 52 4.73 -3.51 -1.50
N GLY A 53 6.05 -3.64 -1.33
CA GLY A 53 6.98 -3.80 -2.44
C GLY A 53 6.72 -5.09 -3.23
N TYR A 54 6.56 -6.20 -2.52
CA TYR A 54 6.26 -7.51 -3.08
C TYR A 54 5.00 -7.50 -3.96
N TYR A 55 3.86 -7.02 -3.43
CA TYR A 55 2.60 -6.98 -4.18
C TYR A 55 2.64 -5.99 -5.35
N ASP A 56 3.29 -4.83 -5.21
CA ASP A 56 3.49 -3.89 -6.33
C ASP A 56 4.40 -4.45 -7.42
N GLY A 57 5.42 -5.21 -7.04
CA GLY A 57 6.32 -5.88 -7.98
C GLY A 57 5.58 -6.95 -8.77
N LEU A 58 4.74 -7.74 -8.09
CA LEU A 58 3.85 -8.70 -8.75
C LEU A 58 2.81 -8.03 -9.64
N TYR A 59 2.19 -6.93 -9.18
CA TYR A 59 1.25 -6.17 -10.00
C TYR A 59 1.91 -5.73 -11.32
N ALA A 60 3.11 -5.15 -11.22
CA ALA A 60 3.87 -4.71 -12.39
C ALA A 60 4.27 -5.88 -13.29
N LEU A 61 4.69 -7.02 -12.70
CA LEU A 61 5.01 -8.23 -13.46
C LEU A 61 3.81 -8.73 -14.25
N VAL A 62 2.65 -8.88 -13.61
CA VAL A 62 1.42 -9.35 -14.26
C VAL A 62 1.00 -8.39 -15.37
N HIS A 63 1.03 -7.09 -15.09
CA HIS A 63 0.74 -6.06 -16.09
C HIS A 63 1.65 -6.19 -17.31
N ASN A 64 2.97 -6.33 -17.11
CA ASN A 64 3.94 -6.48 -18.19
C ASN A 64 3.73 -7.79 -18.98
N LEU A 65 3.43 -8.90 -18.29
CA LEU A 65 3.17 -10.20 -18.93
C LEU A 65 1.88 -10.17 -19.75
N ASP A 66 0.84 -9.49 -19.26
CA ASP A 66 -0.42 -9.27 -19.98
C ASP A 66 -0.18 -8.41 -21.23
N GLU A 67 0.51 -7.27 -21.12
CA GLU A 67 0.84 -6.40 -22.26
C GLU A 67 1.69 -7.13 -23.30
N ALA A 68 2.65 -7.94 -22.85
CA ALA A 68 3.48 -8.77 -23.72
C ALA A 68 2.77 -10.03 -24.25
N LYS A 69 1.50 -10.28 -23.88
CA LYS A 69 0.73 -11.48 -24.24
C LYS A 69 1.45 -12.80 -23.91
N SER A 70 2.23 -12.80 -22.83
CA SER A 70 3.06 -13.92 -22.40
C SER A 70 2.25 -14.92 -21.56
N HIS A 71 1.21 -15.50 -22.16
CA HIS A 71 0.23 -16.34 -21.45
C HIS A 71 0.85 -17.54 -20.71
N VAL A 72 1.89 -18.17 -21.26
CA VAL A 72 2.59 -19.29 -20.60
C VAL A 72 3.23 -18.85 -19.29
N MET A 73 3.98 -17.74 -19.29
CA MET A 73 4.62 -17.24 -18.08
C MET A 73 3.60 -16.76 -17.04
N LEU A 74 2.46 -16.21 -17.48
CA LEU A 74 1.38 -15.85 -16.58
C LEU A 74 0.73 -17.09 -15.94
N THR A 75 0.53 -18.16 -16.71
CA THR A 75 0.04 -19.44 -16.19
C THR A 75 1.01 -20.04 -15.18
N ASP A 76 2.31 -20.03 -15.48
CA ASP A 76 3.36 -20.49 -14.57
C ASP A 76 3.34 -19.68 -13.27
N LEU A 77 3.30 -18.35 -13.34
CA LEU A 77 3.23 -17.49 -12.16
C LEU A 77 1.98 -17.78 -11.31
N LYS A 78 0.82 -17.98 -11.94
CA LYS A 78 -0.44 -18.33 -11.25
C LYS A 78 -0.42 -19.71 -10.60
N SER A 79 0.48 -20.60 -11.02
CA SER A 79 0.67 -21.90 -10.35
C SER A 79 1.46 -21.76 -9.03
N VAL A 80 2.30 -20.72 -8.92
CA VAL A 80 3.07 -20.40 -7.71
C VAL A 80 2.23 -19.55 -6.75
N VAL A 81 1.46 -18.59 -7.26
CA VAL A 81 0.55 -17.76 -6.47
C VAL A 81 -0.87 -17.96 -6.97
N PRO A 82 -1.62 -18.94 -6.42
CA PRO A 82 -3.00 -19.17 -6.79
C PRO A 82 -3.87 -17.93 -6.49
N GLY A 83 -4.87 -17.68 -7.35
CA GLY A 83 -5.80 -16.56 -7.15
C GLY A 83 -5.24 -15.18 -7.51
N LEU A 84 -4.05 -15.11 -8.12
CA LEU A 84 -3.39 -13.87 -8.47
C LEU A 84 -4.19 -13.03 -9.49
N SER A 85 -4.74 -11.91 -9.02
CA SER A 85 -5.46 -10.90 -9.80
C SER A 85 -4.80 -9.52 -9.65
N LYS A 86 -4.83 -8.70 -10.72
CA LYS A 86 -4.26 -7.34 -10.66
C LYS A 86 -4.97 -6.47 -9.63
N GLN A 87 -6.28 -6.67 -9.45
CA GLN A 87 -7.06 -5.95 -8.44
C GLN A 87 -6.58 -6.32 -7.04
N ASP A 88 -6.56 -7.61 -6.70
CA ASP A 88 -6.16 -8.08 -5.37
C ASP A 88 -4.72 -7.67 -5.05
N LEU A 89 -3.79 -7.80 -6.00
CA LEU A 89 -2.42 -7.32 -5.84
C LEU A 89 -2.36 -5.82 -5.52
N PHE A 90 -3.19 -5.01 -6.19
CA PHE A 90 -3.25 -3.58 -5.94
C PHE A 90 -3.86 -3.27 -4.56
N GLU A 91 -4.90 -4.00 -4.17
CA GLU A 91 -5.55 -3.87 -2.87
C GLU A 91 -4.62 -4.27 -1.71
N TYR A 92 -3.98 -5.45 -1.79
CA TYR A 92 -3.04 -5.95 -0.78
C TYR A 92 -1.79 -5.09 -0.64
N SER A 93 -1.28 -4.56 -1.75
CA SER A 93 -0.21 -3.56 -1.70
C SER A 93 -0.67 -2.29 -0.96
N THR A 94 -1.88 -1.81 -1.25
CA THR A 94 -2.43 -0.62 -0.61
C THR A 94 -2.66 -0.83 0.88
N ALA A 95 -3.20 -1.99 1.27
CA ALA A 95 -3.34 -2.42 2.65
C ALA A 95 -1.98 -2.42 3.39
N SER A 96 -0.95 -3.00 2.78
CA SER A 96 0.40 -3.04 3.35
C SER A 96 1.01 -1.64 3.54
N ILE A 97 0.75 -0.70 2.61
CA ILE A 97 1.15 0.70 2.73
C ILE A 97 0.43 1.38 3.91
N ILE A 98 -0.86 1.14 4.10
CA ILE A 98 -1.63 1.68 5.24
C ILE A 98 -1.03 1.19 6.55
N MET A 99 -0.77 -0.11 6.68
CA MET A 99 -0.14 -0.69 7.86
C MET A 99 1.22 -0.05 8.15
N THR A 100 2.07 0.07 7.12
CA THR A 100 3.37 0.73 7.22
C THR A 100 3.22 2.15 7.78
N LYS A 101 2.31 2.95 7.22
CA LYS A 101 2.01 4.31 7.72
C LYS A 101 1.54 4.31 9.18
N GLY A 102 0.70 3.35 9.55
CA GLY A 102 0.21 3.19 10.91
C GLY A 102 1.33 2.92 11.92
N PHE A 103 2.25 2.01 11.60
CA PHE A 103 3.39 1.71 12.46
C PHE A 103 4.37 2.89 12.59
N ILE A 104 4.62 3.64 11.50
CA ILE A 104 5.41 4.88 11.55
C ILE A 104 4.79 5.89 12.50
N ALA A 105 3.47 6.10 12.37
CA ALA A 105 2.75 7.04 13.23
C ALA A 105 2.84 6.62 14.69
N LEU A 106 2.66 5.33 14.98
CA LEU A 106 2.80 4.78 16.33
C LEU A 106 4.22 5.04 16.87
N LEU A 107 5.25 4.66 16.13
CA LEU A 107 6.65 4.83 16.53
C LEU A 107 6.97 6.30 16.85
N ASN A 108 6.58 7.22 15.97
CA ASN A 108 6.82 8.65 16.16
C ASN A 108 6.05 9.25 17.34
N GLN A 109 4.86 8.72 17.66
CA GLN A 109 4.02 9.22 18.76
C GLN A 109 4.47 8.68 20.12
N THR A 110 4.77 7.38 20.22
CA THR A 110 5.01 6.70 21.49
C THR A 110 6.48 6.67 21.88
N VAL A 111 7.38 6.39 20.93
CA VAL A 111 8.81 6.21 21.19
C VAL A 111 9.58 7.53 21.08
N LYS A 112 9.14 8.43 20.19
CA LYS A 112 9.79 9.72 19.90
C LYS A 112 11.30 9.55 19.65
N PRO A 113 11.68 8.81 18.60
CA PRO A 113 13.09 8.61 18.25
C PRO A 113 13.80 9.96 18.01
N ALA A 114 15.12 9.98 18.17
CA ALA A 114 15.94 11.17 17.94
C ALA A 114 15.73 11.80 16.55
N THR A 115 15.41 10.97 15.56
CA THR A 115 14.96 11.41 14.23
C THR A 115 13.61 10.75 13.92
N PRO A 116 12.55 11.52 13.59
CA PRO A 116 11.27 10.96 13.21
C PRO A 116 11.40 10.08 11.96
N TYR A 117 10.78 8.91 11.99
CA TYR A 117 10.70 8.05 10.82
C TYR A 117 9.71 8.62 9.82
N THR A 118 10.02 8.52 8.53
CA THR A 118 9.13 8.93 7.43
C THR A 118 9.04 7.81 6.41
N LEU A 119 8.08 7.88 5.47
CA LEU A 119 8.02 6.92 4.36
C LEU A 119 9.32 6.83 3.54
N GLU A 120 10.16 7.87 3.57
CA GLU A 120 11.47 7.88 2.94
C GLU A 120 12.42 6.88 3.60
N SER A 121 12.34 6.72 4.93
CA SER A 121 13.11 5.73 5.70
C SER A 121 12.74 4.28 5.38
N PHE A 122 11.59 4.02 4.73
CA PHE A 122 11.10 2.68 4.38
C PHE A 122 11.19 2.39 2.88
N ARG A 123 11.65 3.37 2.10
CA ARG A 123 11.70 3.31 0.64
C ARG A 123 12.64 2.21 0.15
N GLU A 124 13.73 1.95 0.86
CA GLU A 124 14.74 0.98 0.43
C GLU A 124 14.17 -0.44 0.39
N ASP A 125 13.54 -0.89 1.48
CA ASP A 125 12.85 -2.18 1.56
C ASP A 125 11.77 -2.25 0.47
N TYR A 126 10.90 -1.25 0.37
CA TYR A 126 9.85 -1.22 -0.66
C TYR A 126 10.43 -1.36 -2.08
N VAL A 127 11.46 -0.57 -2.44
CA VAL A 127 12.05 -0.58 -3.77
C VAL A 127 12.78 -1.90 -4.05
N GLY A 128 13.50 -2.43 -3.06
CA GLY A 128 14.24 -3.70 -3.18
C GLY A 128 13.31 -4.85 -3.50
N PHE A 129 12.27 -5.03 -2.66
CA PHE A 129 11.30 -6.12 -2.82
C PHE A 129 10.45 -5.95 -4.09
N ARG A 130 10.07 -4.71 -4.45
CA ARG A 130 9.39 -4.44 -5.72
C ARG A 130 10.20 -4.86 -6.93
N ARG A 131 11.50 -4.52 -6.95
CA ARG A 131 12.40 -4.91 -8.04
C ARG A 131 12.58 -6.42 -8.10
N GLN A 132 12.76 -7.07 -6.95
CA GLN A 132 12.96 -8.50 -6.87
C GLN A 132 11.74 -9.27 -7.39
N SER A 133 10.53 -8.95 -6.91
CA SER A 133 9.31 -9.61 -7.38
C SER A 133 9.03 -9.35 -8.85
N MET A 134 9.29 -8.15 -9.35
CA MET A 134 9.13 -7.82 -10.77
C MET A 134 10.13 -8.56 -11.67
N ALA A 135 11.28 -8.96 -11.12
CA ALA A 135 12.35 -9.66 -11.84
C ALA A 135 12.21 -11.19 -11.81
N TRP A 136 11.08 -11.71 -11.30
CA TRP A 136 10.81 -13.14 -11.20
C TRP A 136 11.07 -13.89 -12.49
N LYS A 137 11.64 -15.08 -12.34
CA LYS A 137 11.81 -16.08 -13.38
C LYS A 137 11.23 -17.40 -12.89
N ASN A 138 10.75 -18.22 -13.81
CA ASN A 138 10.28 -19.57 -13.48
C ASN A 138 11.48 -20.50 -13.16
N THR A 139 12.02 -20.33 -11.95
CA THR A 139 13.11 -21.13 -11.38
C THR A 139 12.73 -21.54 -9.97
N ASP A 140 13.26 -22.65 -9.47
CA ASP A 140 12.91 -23.16 -8.12
C ASP A 140 13.19 -22.16 -7.00
N ALA A 141 14.24 -21.35 -7.12
CA ALA A 141 14.61 -20.36 -6.13
C ALA A 141 13.63 -19.19 -6.10
N ASP A 142 13.30 -18.64 -7.27
CA ASP A 142 12.37 -17.51 -7.40
C ASP A 142 10.94 -17.93 -7.05
N ASN A 143 10.51 -19.13 -7.45
CA ASN A 143 9.19 -19.67 -7.13
C ASN A 143 9.02 -19.84 -5.62
N ARG A 144 10.05 -20.39 -4.96
CA ARG A 144 10.05 -20.53 -3.49
C ARG A 144 10.03 -19.18 -2.78
N TYR A 145 10.84 -18.23 -3.23
CA TYR A 145 10.84 -16.87 -2.69
C TYR A 145 9.45 -16.24 -2.79
N ILE A 146 8.80 -16.32 -3.96
CA ILE A 146 7.46 -15.77 -4.15
C ILE A 146 6.44 -16.44 -3.24
N ASP A 147 6.44 -17.78 -3.16
CA ASP A 147 5.53 -18.52 -2.30
C ASP A 147 5.71 -18.16 -0.81
N GLU A 148 6.95 -18.13 -0.33
CA GLU A 148 7.28 -17.75 1.06
C GLU A 148 6.83 -16.32 1.37
N MET A 149 7.11 -15.36 0.46
CA MET A 149 6.68 -13.97 0.62
C MET A 149 5.16 -13.84 0.57
N HIS A 150 4.49 -14.57 -0.31
CA HIS A 150 3.03 -14.60 -0.38
C HIS A 150 2.44 -15.05 0.95
N GLN A 151 2.88 -16.21 1.45
CA GLN A 151 2.38 -16.78 2.71
C GLN A 151 2.64 -15.83 3.90
N GLN A 152 3.81 -15.20 3.95
CA GLN A 152 4.13 -14.24 5.00
C GLN A 152 3.21 -13.02 4.93
N CYS A 153 3.02 -12.44 3.75
CA CYS A 153 2.23 -11.22 3.59
C CYS A 153 0.74 -11.46 3.78
N GLU A 154 0.20 -12.57 3.28
CA GLU A 154 -1.19 -12.98 3.55
C GLU A 154 -1.44 -13.17 5.05
N ARG A 155 -0.49 -13.81 5.75
CA ARG A 155 -0.61 -13.98 7.20
C ARG A 155 -0.61 -12.65 7.93
N VAL A 156 0.26 -11.71 7.54
CA VAL A 156 0.35 -10.38 8.14
C VAL A 156 -0.93 -9.58 7.92
N LEU A 157 -1.47 -9.60 6.70
CA LEU A 157 -2.74 -8.95 6.37
C LEU A 157 -3.89 -9.60 7.15
N SER A 158 -3.99 -10.92 7.14
CA SER A 158 -5.02 -11.68 7.86
C SER A 158 -5.05 -11.34 9.35
N ILE A 159 -3.89 -11.29 10.02
CA ILE A 159 -3.79 -10.87 11.42
C ILE A 159 -4.26 -9.43 11.60
N SER A 160 -3.90 -8.54 10.68
CA SER A 160 -4.22 -7.10 10.78
C SER A 160 -5.71 -6.83 10.61
N TYR A 161 -6.37 -7.53 9.68
CA TYR A 161 -7.82 -7.54 9.55
C TYR A 161 -8.50 -8.18 10.75
N GLY A 162 -8.06 -9.37 11.18
CA GLY A 162 -8.63 -10.09 12.31
C GLY A 162 -8.57 -9.31 13.64
N ASN A 163 -7.53 -8.49 13.81
CA ASN A 163 -7.36 -7.62 14.98
C ASN A 163 -8.02 -6.24 14.82
N GLY A 164 -8.65 -5.94 13.68
CA GLY A 164 -9.27 -4.64 13.40
C GLY A 164 -8.27 -3.48 13.26
N THR A 165 -6.99 -3.78 13.09
CA THR A 165 -5.94 -2.76 12.83
C THR A 165 -6.01 -2.26 11.38
N LEU A 166 -6.59 -3.07 10.51
CA LEU A 166 -6.96 -2.72 9.14
C LEU A 166 -8.43 -3.08 8.92
N THR A 167 -9.19 -2.22 8.25
CA THR A 167 -10.58 -2.50 7.88
C THR A 167 -10.79 -2.36 6.37
N ASP A 168 -11.80 -3.05 5.85
CA ASP A 168 -12.15 -3.02 4.42
C ASP A 168 -12.51 -1.61 3.95
N GLU A 169 -13.12 -0.79 4.80
CA GLU A 169 -13.46 0.59 4.47
C GLU A 169 -12.21 1.46 4.32
N GLN A 170 -11.23 1.29 5.21
CA GLN A 170 -9.95 2.01 5.13
C GLN A 170 -9.20 1.64 3.85
N VAL A 171 -9.18 0.35 3.52
CA VAL A 171 -8.51 -0.17 2.33
C VAL A 171 -9.24 0.32 1.08
N SER A 172 -10.55 0.17 1.00
CA SER A 172 -11.36 0.62 -0.14
C SER A 172 -11.20 2.11 -0.42
N ALA A 173 -11.19 2.94 0.62
CA ALA A 173 -10.97 4.38 0.47
C ALA A 173 -9.56 4.70 -0.03
N ALA A 174 -8.54 4.05 0.53
CA ALA A 174 -7.15 4.23 0.12
C ALA A 174 -6.88 3.71 -1.29
N VAL A 175 -7.50 2.60 -1.69
CA VAL A 175 -7.41 2.02 -3.04
C VAL A 175 -7.93 3.00 -4.07
N LYS A 176 -9.13 3.58 -3.85
CA LYS A 176 -9.69 4.61 -4.74
C LYS A 176 -8.77 5.82 -4.87
N GLN A 177 -8.23 6.30 -3.75
CA GLN A 177 -7.31 7.43 -3.75
C GLN A 177 -6.01 7.11 -4.50
N ARG A 178 -5.45 5.94 -4.27
CA ARG A 178 -4.20 5.49 -4.88
C ARG A 178 -4.37 5.24 -6.37
N ALA A 179 -5.48 4.61 -6.78
CA ALA A 179 -5.83 4.38 -8.19
C ALA A 179 -5.94 5.71 -8.94
N HIS A 180 -6.69 6.67 -8.40
CA HIS A 180 -6.80 8.01 -8.96
C HIS A 180 -5.43 8.71 -9.06
N ALA A 181 -4.61 8.64 -8.01
CA ALA A 181 -3.28 9.27 -8.00
C ALA A 181 -2.31 8.67 -9.01
N LEU A 182 -2.44 7.38 -9.31
CA LEU A 182 -1.58 6.65 -10.26
C LEU A 182 -2.17 6.58 -11.67
N GLY A 183 -3.39 7.08 -11.89
CA GLY A 183 -4.09 6.94 -13.16
C GLY A 183 -4.41 5.48 -13.52
N VAL A 184 -4.56 4.61 -12.51
CA VAL A 184 -4.93 3.21 -12.70
C VAL A 184 -6.45 3.11 -12.73
N GLU A 185 -7.00 2.59 -13.82
CA GLU A 185 -8.40 2.16 -13.85
C GLU A 185 -8.48 0.77 -13.23
N LEU A 186 -9.18 0.67 -12.09
CA LEU A 186 -9.56 -0.60 -11.51
C LEU A 186 -10.85 -1.06 -12.21
N GLU A 187 -10.89 -2.30 -12.67
CA GLU A 187 -12.12 -2.88 -13.19
C GLU A 187 -13.15 -2.93 -12.06
N ASN A 188 -14.37 -2.45 -12.31
CA ASN A 188 -15.48 -2.43 -11.34
C ASN A 188 -16.18 -3.78 -11.25
#